data_AF-A0AAD1ZZN3-F1
#
_entry.id   AF-A0AAD1ZZN3-F1
#
_cell.length_a   1.000
_cell.length_b   1.000
_cell.length_c   1.000
_cell.angle_alpha   90.00
_cell.angle_beta   90.00
_cell.angle_gamma   90.00
#
_symmetry.space_group_name_H-M   'P 1'
#
loop_
_entity.id
_entity.type
_entity.pdbx_description
1 polymer ?
#
loop_
_entity_poly.entity_id
_entity_poly.type
_entity_poly.pdbx_seq_one_letter_code
_entity_poly.pdbx_strand_id
1 'polypeptide(L)'
;MGLTENNSATFISSGNPCLDFFFHVVPDTSPRDLIGRLKLAWAFNSLTALKLICNLRGVRGTGKSDKEGFYAAAFWLHHYHPKTLAGNIKVFADFGYFKDLLEILYRILEGPLIRNIEKKDRGMKSGGKNKMFRGR
;
A
#
# COMPACT_ATOMS: atom_id res chain seq x y z
N MET A 1 6.16 -26.35 3.34
CA MET A 1 5.39 -25.66 4.40
C MET A 1 6.18 -24.43 4.81
N GLY A 2 5.49 -23.30 5.00
CA GLY A 2 6.05 -22.08 5.56
C GLY A 2 5.57 -21.86 6.99
N LEU A 3 6.16 -20.88 7.67
CA LEU A 3 5.72 -20.42 8.98
C LEU A 3 5.25 -18.96 8.86
N THR A 4 4.17 -18.63 9.55
CA THR A 4 3.75 -17.24 9.78
C THR A 4 4.64 -16.58 10.84
N GLU A 5 4.49 -15.27 11.06
CA GLU A 5 5.25 -14.53 12.08
C GLU A 5 5.08 -15.08 13.51
N ASN A 6 3.98 -15.79 13.79
CA ASN A 6 3.73 -16.46 15.06
C ASN A 6 4.06 -17.98 15.04
N ASN A 7 4.91 -18.43 14.12
CA ASN A 7 5.33 -19.83 13.95
C ASN A 7 4.19 -20.83 13.69
N SER A 8 3.05 -20.37 13.18
CA SER A 8 1.98 -21.28 12.76
C SER A 8 2.27 -21.84 11.36
N ALA A 9 1.92 -23.10 11.15
CA ALA A 9 2.08 -23.75 9.85
C ALA A 9 1.19 -23.07 8.80
N THR A 10 1.77 -22.71 7.66
CA THR A 10 1.03 -22.15 6.53
C THR A 10 1.55 -22.71 5.20
N PHE A 11 0.72 -22.61 4.17
CA PHE A 11 1.15 -22.91 2.81
C PHE A 11 2.02 -21.76 2.29
N ILE A 12 3.08 -22.10 1.55
CA ILE A 12 3.98 -21.12 0.93
C ILE A 12 3.26 -20.40 -0.23
N SER A 13 2.35 -21.11 -0.89
CA SER A 13 1.45 -20.64 -1.92
C SER A 13 0.25 -21.58 -1.98
N SER A 14 -0.91 -21.03 -2.35
CA SER A 14 -2.14 -21.77 -2.65
C SER A 14 -2.22 -22.23 -4.11
N GLY A 15 -1.27 -21.82 -4.96
CA GLY A 15 -1.32 -22.00 -6.41
C GLY A 15 -2.24 -20.99 -7.13
N ASN A 16 -3.00 -20.16 -6.40
CA ASN A 16 -3.80 -19.07 -6.95
C ASN A 16 -3.18 -17.71 -6.55
N PRO A 17 -2.63 -16.94 -7.51
CA PRO A 17 -1.97 -15.66 -7.21
C PRO A 17 -2.86 -14.62 -6.52
N CYS A 18 -4.17 -14.60 -6.80
CA CYS A 18 -5.10 -13.69 -6.13
C CYS A 18 -5.31 -14.09 -4.67
N LEU A 19 -5.41 -15.40 -4.40
CA LEU A 19 -5.55 -15.91 -3.04
C LEU A 19 -4.26 -15.73 -2.24
N ASP A 20 -3.12 -15.92 -2.88
CA ASP A 20 -1.80 -15.64 -2.30
C ASP A 20 -1.64 -14.15 -1.96
N PHE A 21 -2.09 -13.25 -2.83
CA PHE A 21 -2.14 -11.82 -2.52
C PHE A 21 -3.04 -11.56 -1.31
N PHE A 22 -4.22 -12.17 -1.26
CA PHE A 22 -5.16 -11.99 -0.16
C PHE A 22 -4.61 -12.48 1.18
N PHE A 23 -3.88 -13.59 1.25
CA PHE A 23 -3.38 -14.09 2.54
C PHE A 23 -2.00 -13.55 2.91
N HIS A 24 -1.09 -13.37 1.94
CA HIS A 24 0.30 -13.04 2.26
C HIS A 24 0.61 -11.55 2.25
N VAL A 25 -0.29 -10.69 1.76
CA VAL A 25 -0.15 -9.24 1.94
C VAL A 25 -0.71 -8.87 3.32
N VAL A 26 0.19 -8.66 4.26
CA VAL A 26 -0.07 -8.31 5.68
C VAL A 26 0.58 -6.96 6.01
N PRO A 27 0.28 -6.31 7.16
CA PRO A 27 0.78 -4.97 7.47
C PRO A 27 2.30 -4.78 7.35
N ASP A 28 3.10 -5.81 7.61
CA ASP A 28 4.56 -5.77 7.53
C ASP A 28 5.12 -6.19 6.15
N THR A 29 4.25 -6.43 5.17
CA THR A 29 4.68 -6.75 3.81
C THR A 29 5.36 -5.54 3.16
N SER A 30 6.57 -5.75 2.63
CA SER A 30 7.29 -4.68 1.96
C SER A 30 6.55 -4.21 0.70
N PRO A 31 6.64 -2.92 0.33
CA PRO A 31 6.03 -2.43 -0.92
C PRO A 31 6.50 -3.20 -2.16
N ARG A 32 7.76 -3.66 -2.18
CA ARG A 32 8.30 -4.46 -3.29
C ARG A 32 7.57 -5.80 -3.41
N ASP A 33 7.40 -6.51 -2.30
CA ASP A 33 6.76 -7.83 -2.31
C ASP A 33 5.27 -7.72 -2.60
N LEU A 34 4.59 -6.71 -2.04
CA LEU A 34 3.21 -6.39 -2.36
C LEU A 34 3.03 -6.17 -3.86
N ILE A 35 3.87 -5.34 -4.48
CA ILE A 35 3.80 -5.08 -5.92
C ILE A 35 4.16 -6.33 -6.74
N GLY A 36 5.12 -7.14 -6.31
CA GLY A 36 5.43 -8.42 -6.95
C GLY A 36 4.21 -9.35 -6.99
N ARG A 37 3.53 -9.52 -5.85
CA ARG A 37 2.29 -10.30 -5.74
C ARG A 37 1.15 -9.67 -6.53
N LEU A 38 1.04 -8.34 -6.55
CA LEU A 38 0.02 -7.64 -7.32
C LEU A 38 0.15 -7.93 -8.81
N LYS A 39 1.37 -7.89 -9.35
CA LYS A 39 1.63 -8.20 -10.77
C LYS A 39 1.18 -9.62 -11.12
N LEU A 40 1.48 -10.60 -10.27
CA LEU A 40 1.05 -11.99 -10.46
C LEU A 40 -0.47 -12.12 -10.40
N ALA A 41 -1.11 -11.53 -9.39
CA ALA A 41 -2.57 -11.52 -9.25
C ALA A 41 -3.24 -10.83 -10.45
N TRP A 42 -2.66 -9.74 -10.93
CA TRP A 42 -3.17 -8.98 -12.07
C TRP A 42 -3.10 -9.76 -13.38
N ALA A 43 -1.96 -10.41 -13.64
CA ALA A 43 -1.77 -11.26 -14.81
C ALA A 43 -2.72 -12.47 -14.79
N PHE A 44 -3.04 -12.99 -13.61
CA PHE A 44 -3.98 -14.10 -13.45
C PHE A 44 -5.44 -13.68 -13.61
N ASN A 45 -5.87 -12.64 -12.89
CA ASN A 45 -7.22 -12.09 -12.98
C ASN A 45 -7.23 -10.62 -12.53
N SER A 46 -7.21 -9.72 -13.51
CA SER A 46 -7.13 -8.28 -13.28
C SER A 46 -8.31 -7.71 -12.50
N LEU A 47 -9.53 -8.22 -12.71
CA LEU A 47 -10.72 -7.77 -11.98
C LEU A 47 -10.63 -8.14 -10.50
N THR A 48 -10.22 -9.36 -10.18
CA THR A 48 -10.02 -9.80 -8.79
C THR A 48 -8.86 -9.04 -8.15
N ALA A 49 -7.76 -8.82 -8.88
CA ALA A 49 -6.65 -8.00 -8.39
C ALA A 49 -7.09 -6.58 -8.07
N LEU A 50 -7.92 -5.94 -8.91
CA LEU A 50 -8.48 -4.61 -8.64
C LEU A 50 -9.34 -4.60 -7.37
N LYS A 51 -10.20 -5.61 -7.17
CA LYS A 51 -10.98 -5.78 -5.94
C LYS A 51 -10.08 -5.96 -4.71
N LEU A 52 -8.96 -6.66 -4.86
CA LEU A 52 -7.97 -6.84 -3.79
C LEU A 52 -7.24 -5.54 -3.45
N ILE A 53 -6.97 -4.66 -4.43
CA ILE A 53 -6.47 -3.30 -4.17
C ILE A 53 -7.48 -2.52 -3.32
N CYS A 54 -8.77 -2.56 -3.67
CA CYS A 54 -9.82 -1.94 -2.84
C CYS A 54 -9.88 -2.55 -1.43
N ASN A 55 -9.71 -3.88 -1.32
CA ASN A 55 -9.67 -4.59 -0.06
C ASN A 55 -8.49 -4.14 0.83
N LEU A 56 -7.31 -3.83 0.27
CA LEU A 56 -6.21 -3.25 1.06
C LEU A 56 -6.69 -2.02 1.81
N ARG A 57 -7.40 -1.13 1.10
CA ARG A 57 -7.83 0.14 1.70
C ARG A 57 -9.00 0.01 2.64
N GLY A 58 -9.93 -0.92 2.41
CA GLY A 58 -11.21 -1.03 3.10
C GLY A 58 -11.13 -0.73 4.60
N VAL A 59 -11.68 0.41 5.03
CA VAL A 59 -11.58 0.94 6.41
C VAL A 59 -12.83 0.73 7.26
N ARG A 60 -13.94 0.31 6.65
CA ARG A 60 -15.26 0.17 7.29
C ARG A 60 -15.61 -1.30 7.54
N GLY A 61 -14.64 -2.09 7.99
CA GLY A 61 -14.78 -3.55 8.14
C GLY A 61 -14.81 -4.31 6.81
N THR A 62 -14.54 -3.64 5.68
CA THR A 62 -14.60 -4.21 4.34
C THR A 62 -13.24 -4.68 3.80
N GLY A 63 -12.17 -4.56 4.59
CA GLY A 63 -10.81 -4.75 4.13
C GLY A 63 -9.76 -4.70 5.23
N LYS A 64 -8.50 -4.55 4.83
CA LYS A 64 -7.32 -4.66 5.71
C LYS A 64 -6.90 -3.35 6.36
N SER A 65 -7.51 -2.22 5.97
CA SER A 65 -7.10 -0.88 6.42
C SER A 65 -5.61 -0.55 6.17
N ASP A 66 -4.95 -1.25 5.25
CA ASP A 66 -3.57 -1.03 4.84
C ASP A 66 -3.50 0.16 3.87
N LYS A 67 -3.24 1.34 4.44
CA LYS A 67 -3.13 2.58 3.68
C LYS A 67 -1.89 2.61 2.77
N GLU A 68 -0.74 2.15 3.24
CA GLU A 68 0.53 2.31 2.52
C GLU A 68 0.61 1.29 1.38
N GLY A 69 0.15 0.06 1.61
CA GLY A 69 0.00 -0.93 0.56
C GLY A 69 -1.01 -0.51 -0.51
N PHE A 70 -2.13 0.10 -0.11
CA PHE A 70 -3.07 0.68 -1.06
C PHE A 70 -2.43 1.77 -1.91
N TYR A 71 -1.69 2.72 -1.32
CA TYR A 71 -1.03 3.78 -2.09
C TYR A 71 0.05 3.24 -3.02
N ALA A 72 0.82 2.24 -2.60
CA ALA A 72 1.78 1.57 -3.47
C ALA A 72 1.08 0.92 -4.67
N ALA A 73 -0.02 0.20 -4.43
CA ALA A 73 -0.81 -0.43 -5.48
C ALA A 73 -1.48 0.58 -6.43
N ALA A 74 -2.01 1.70 -5.90
CA ALA A 74 -2.59 2.77 -6.70
C ALA A 74 -1.54 3.48 -7.57
N PHE A 75 -0.34 3.71 -7.03
CA PHE A 75 0.78 4.25 -7.79
C PHE A 75 1.24 3.29 -8.89
N TRP A 76 1.25 1.97 -8.62
CA TRP A 76 1.49 0.97 -9.66
C TRP A 76 0.41 0.99 -10.75
N LEU A 77 -0.88 1.07 -10.38
CA LEU A 77 -1.96 1.23 -11.36
C LEU A 77 -1.79 2.49 -12.20
N HIS A 78 -1.35 3.61 -11.62
CA HIS A 78 -1.10 4.83 -12.38
C HIS A 78 -0.06 4.59 -13.50
N HIS A 79 1.02 3.87 -13.19
CA HIS A 79 2.11 3.64 -14.14
C HIS A 79 1.76 2.64 -15.24
N TYR A 80 1.04 1.56 -14.91
CA TYR A 80 0.79 0.46 -15.87
C TYR A 80 -0.64 0.43 -16.42
N HIS A 81 -1.62 0.93 -15.67
CA HIS A 81 -3.05 0.87 -15.98
C HIS A 81 -3.79 2.19 -15.63
N PRO A 82 -3.34 3.36 -16.14
CA PRO A 82 -3.85 4.67 -15.71
C PRO A 82 -5.36 4.85 -15.96
N LYS A 83 -5.89 4.28 -17.04
CA LYS A 83 -7.34 4.32 -17.35
C LYS A 83 -8.15 3.56 -16.30
N THR A 84 -7.65 2.44 -15.80
CA THR A 84 -8.30 1.68 -14.73
C THR A 84 -8.33 2.50 -13.44
N LEU A 85 -7.19 3.12 -13.08
CA LEU A 85 -7.13 4.01 -11.91
C LEU A 85 -8.16 5.14 -12.03
N ALA A 86 -8.16 5.86 -13.15
CA ALA A 86 -9.07 6.98 -13.39
C ALA A 86 -10.55 6.54 -13.35
N GLY A 87 -10.89 5.43 -14.02
CA GLY A 87 -12.25 4.92 -14.09
C GLY A 87 -12.80 4.39 -12.76
N ASN A 88 -11.93 4.06 -11.80
CA ASN A 88 -12.32 3.51 -10.49
C ASN A 88 -12.08 4.48 -9.33
N ILE A 89 -11.76 5.75 -9.60
CA ILE A 89 -11.39 6.72 -8.56
C ILE A 89 -12.51 6.91 -7.51
N LYS A 90 -13.77 6.89 -7.95
CA LYS A 90 -14.93 6.93 -7.05
C LYS A 90 -14.98 5.71 -6.13
N VAL A 91 -14.78 4.51 -6.69
CA VAL A 91 -14.76 3.25 -5.92
C VAL A 91 -13.66 3.28 -4.87
N PHE A 92 -12.49 3.82 -5.20
CA PHE A 92 -11.37 3.95 -4.26
C PHE A 92 -11.71 4.86 -3.08
N ALA A 93 -12.40 5.98 -3.33
CA ALA A 93 -12.89 6.86 -2.28
C ALA A 93 -13.98 6.21 -1.41
N ASP A 94 -14.83 5.36 -2.00
CA ASP A 94 -15.89 4.63 -1.29
C ASP A 94 -15.31 3.57 -0.32
N PHE A 95 -14.29 2.81 -0.74
CA PHE A 95 -13.60 1.83 0.11
C PHE A 95 -12.69 2.47 1.17
N GLY A 96 -12.05 3.58 0.82
CA GLY A 96 -11.24 4.38 1.73
C GLY A 96 -11.94 5.66 2.13
N TYR A 97 -11.29 6.78 1.81
CA TYR A 97 -11.75 8.14 2.03
C TYR A 97 -11.39 9.00 0.83
N PHE A 98 -12.11 10.13 0.67
CA PHE A 98 -11.79 11.12 -0.35
C PHE A 98 -10.33 11.63 -0.27
N LYS A 99 -9.79 11.80 0.94
CA LYS A 99 -8.38 12.23 1.14
C LYS A 99 -7.35 11.27 0.55
N ASP A 100 -7.71 10.00 0.37
CA ASP A 100 -6.81 9.01 -0.22
C ASP A 100 -6.53 9.35 -1.70
N LEU A 101 -7.48 10.00 -2.39
CA LEU A 101 -7.30 10.49 -3.76
C LEU A 101 -6.25 11.61 -3.83
N LEU A 102 -6.33 12.55 -2.89
CA LEU A 102 -5.36 13.65 -2.79
C LEU A 102 -3.95 13.12 -2.49
N GLU A 103 -3.85 12.10 -1.63
CA GLU A 103 -2.58 11.45 -1.33
C GLU A 103 -2.01 10.70 -2.54
N ILE A 104 -2.84 10.01 -3.33
CA ILE A 104 -2.41 9.36 -4.58
C ILE A 104 -1.86 10.41 -5.55
N LEU A 105 -2.58 11.51 -5.79
CA LEU A 105 -2.13 12.59 -6.66
C LEU A 105 -0.82 13.21 -6.18
N TYR A 106 -0.71 13.46 -4.88
CA TYR A 106 0.51 14.01 -4.29
C TYR A 106 1.72 13.09 -4.51
N ARG A 107 1.55 11.77 -4.34
CA ARG A 107 2.62 10.79 -4.60
C ARG A 107 2.93 10.60 -6.07
N ILE A 108 1.97 10.82 -6.97
CA ILE A 108 2.23 10.85 -8.42
C ILE A 108 3.15 12.02 -8.78
N LEU A 109 2.94 13.19 -8.17
CA LEU A 109 3.72 14.40 -8.45
C LEU A 109 5.11 14.38 -7.79
N GLU A 110 5.16 14.06 -6.49
CA GLU A 110 6.40 14.19 -5.68
C GLU A 110 7.16 12.86 -5.52
N GLY A 111 6.55 11.75 -5.94
CA GLY A 111 7.07 10.40 -5.80
C GLY A 111 6.52 9.62 -4.60
N PRO A 112 6.62 8.28 -4.64
CA PRO A 112 5.93 7.38 -3.70
C PRO A 112 6.47 7.44 -2.26
N LEU A 113 7.67 7.98 -2.06
CA LEU A 113 8.35 8.06 -0.76
C LEU A 113 8.30 9.46 -0.12
N ILE A 114 7.59 10.42 -0.72
CA ILE A 114 7.59 11.83 -0.28
C ILE A 114 7.26 11.98 1.21
N ARG A 115 6.27 11.26 1.72
CA ARG A 115 5.90 11.30 3.15
C ARG A 115 7.01 10.85 4.08
N ASN A 116 7.86 9.93 3.65
CA ASN A 116 9.01 9.47 4.43
C ASN A 116 10.13 10.52 4.43
N ILE A 117 10.32 11.20 3.30
CA ILE A 117 11.27 12.30 3.14
C ILE A 117 10.85 13.47 4.05
N GLU A 118 9.60 13.94 3.93
CA GLU A 118 9.08 15.04 4.75
C GLU A 118 9.19 14.76 6.26
N LYS A 119 8.92 13.51 6.68
CA LYS A 119 9.05 13.11 8.08
C LYS A 119 10.49 13.17 8.57
N LYS A 120 11.46 12.70 7.77
CA LYS A 120 12.89 12.78 8.10
C LYS A 120 13.33 14.23 8.22
N ASP A 121 12.94 15.09 7.28
CA ASP A 121 13.30 16.51 7.27
C ASP A 121 12.75 17.26 8.50
N ARG A 122 11.49 16.99 8.87
CA ARG A 122 10.89 17.53 10.11
C ARG A 122 11.61 17.02 11.35
N GLY A 123 11.92 15.72 11.41
CA GLY A 123 12.67 15.12 12.52
C GLY A 123 14.05 15.73 12.72
N MET A 124 14.78 15.98 11.63
CA MET A 124 16.08 16.65 11.64
C MET A 124 16.00 18.09 12.17
N LYS A 125 14.98 18.86 11.74
CA LYS A 125 14.75 20.23 12.22
C LYS A 125 14.42 20.28 13.73
N SER A 126 13.66 19.31 14.23
CA SER A 126 13.31 19.19 15.66
C SER A 126 14.52 18.78 16.52
N GLY A 127 15.34 17.84 16.04
CA GLY A 127 16.55 17.39 16.73
C GLY A 127 17.64 18.48 16.84
N GLY A 128 17.74 19.34 15.82
CA GLY A 128 18.63 20.50 15.84
C GLY A 128 18.26 21.53 16.92
N LYS A 129 16.95 21.81 17.09
CA LYS A 129 16.46 22.70 18.16
C LYS A 129 16.77 22.13 19.56
N ASN A 130 16.56 20.84 19.80
CA ASN A 130 16.84 20.24 21.11
C ASN A 130 18.33 20.20 21.49
N LYS A 131 19.25 20.14 20.52
CA LYS A 131 20.70 20.24 20.80
C LYS A 131 21.12 21.66 21.21
N MET A 132 20.49 22.68 20.64
CA MET A 132 20.77 24.09 20.95
C MET A 132 20.33 24.48 22.37
N PHE A 133 19.34 23.78 22.95
CA PHE A 133 18.84 24.03 24.31
C PHE A 133 19.52 23.22 25.44
N ARG A 134 20.31 22.18 25.12
CA ARG A 134 21.01 21.34 26.13
C ARG A 134 22.49 21.70 26.34
N GLY A 135 22.95 22.81 25.77
CA GLY A 135 24.32 23.31 25.86
C GLY A 135 24.48 24.60 26.67
N ARG A 136 23.60 24.87 27.65
CA ARG A 136 23.78 25.93 28.65
C ARG A 136 23.79 25.34 30.04
#